data_AF-A0AAV1Y5T7-F1
#
_entry.id   AF-A0AAV1Y5T7-F1
#
_cell.length_a   1.000
_cell.length_b   1.000
_cell.length_c   1.000
_cell.angle_alpha   90.00
_cell.angle_beta   90.00
_cell.angle_gamma   90.00
#
_symmetry.space_group_name_H-M   'P 1'
#
loop_
_entity.id
_entity.type
_entity.pdbx_description
1 polymer ?
#
loop_
_entity_poly.entity_id
_entity_poly.type
_entity_poly.pdbx_seq_one_letter_code
_entity_poly.pdbx_strand_id
1 'polypeptide(L)'
;MLEERSASLHSKVIPKPKAYYRYAETINPDVWFETCEVWEVKAADLTISPVYRAAVGIVDSNKGISLRFPRLIRVRPDKAPEEASSSEQVADMYNAQKHNNVNNQDDDEDD
;
A
#
# COMPACT_ATOMS: atom_id res chain seq x y z
N MET A 1 1.46 21.44 -5.87
CA MET A 1 1.55 20.10 -5.24
C MET A 1 1.79 19.01 -6.29
N LEU A 2 0.91 18.78 -7.27
CA LEU A 2 1.11 17.72 -8.26
C LEU A 2 2.27 18.00 -9.25
N GLU A 3 2.33 19.21 -9.81
CA GLU A 3 3.42 19.62 -10.73
C GLU A 3 4.80 19.53 -10.07
N GLU A 4 4.91 20.02 -8.84
CA GLU A 4 6.13 19.95 -8.04
C GLU A 4 6.58 18.50 -7.80
N ARG A 5 5.63 17.58 -7.55
CA ARG A 5 5.95 16.14 -7.41
C ARG A 5 6.34 15.52 -8.73
N SER A 6 5.68 15.88 -9.82
CA SER A 6 6.07 15.44 -11.15
C SER A 6 7.53 15.85 -11.45
N ALA A 7 7.91 17.08 -11.12
CA ALA A 7 9.29 17.56 -11.30
C ALA A 7 10.29 16.81 -10.40
N SER A 8 9.98 16.65 -9.10
CA SER A 8 10.81 15.92 -8.14
C SER A 8 11.08 14.48 -8.60
N LEU A 9 9.99 13.75 -8.89
CA LEU A 9 10.03 12.32 -9.23
C LEU A 9 10.62 12.05 -10.63
N HIS A 10 10.58 13.02 -11.55
CA HIS A 10 11.18 12.86 -12.87
C HIS A 10 12.68 12.52 -12.79
N SER A 11 13.39 13.11 -11.82
CA SER A 11 14.80 12.81 -11.57
C SER A 11 15.06 11.42 -10.96
N LYS A 12 14.00 10.72 -10.54
CA LYS A 12 14.03 9.43 -9.85
C LYS A 12 13.50 8.28 -10.71
N VAL A 13 13.23 8.55 -11.99
CA VAL A 13 12.73 7.54 -12.93
C VAL A 13 13.79 6.49 -13.17
N ILE A 14 13.37 5.22 -13.13
CA ILE A 14 14.18 4.06 -13.46
C ILE A 14 13.55 3.32 -14.65
N PRO A 15 14.37 2.72 -15.54
CA PRO A 15 13.85 2.07 -16.75
C PRO A 15 13.14 0.73 -16.46
N LYS A 16 13.46 0.08 -15.34
CA LYS A 16 12.89 -1.20 -14.91
C LYS A 16 12.74 -1.24 -13.40
N PRO A 17 11.72 -1.92 -12.86
CA PRO A 17 11.58 -2.13 -11.43
C PRO A 17 12.78 -2.89 -10.88
N LYS A 18 13.15 -2.60 -9.63
CA LYS A 18 14.23 -3.31 -8.95
C LYS A 18 13.78 -4.72 -8.56
N ALA A 19 14.73 -5.66 -8.51
CA ALA A 19 14.43 -7.07 -8.23
C ALA A 19 13.74 -7.32 -6.89
N TYR A 20 13.91 -6.42 -5.91
CA TYR A 20 13.26 -6.51 -4.61
C TYR A 20 11.85 -5.91 -4.56
N TYR A 21 11.39 -5.24 -5.62
CA TYR A 21 10.02 -4.75 -5.68
C TYR A 21 9.06 -5.94 -5.80
N ARG A 22 8.06 -5.99 -4.93
CA ARG A 22 7.01 -7.01 -4.95
C ARG A 22 5.69 -6.36 -5.35
N TYR A 23 5.20 -6.70 -6.53
CA TYR A 23 3.97 -6.17 -7.10
C TYR A 23 3.28 -7.28 -7.92
N ALA A 24 1.99 -7.14 -8.20
CA ALA A 24 1.29 -8.07 -9.09
C ALA A 24 1.63 -7.76 -10.55
N GLU A 25 1.70 -8.80 -11.38
CA GLU A 25 1.93 -8.67 -12.82
C GLU A 25 0.86 -7.83 -13.54
N THR A 26 -0.34 -7.77 -12.96
CA THR A 26 -1.43 -6.91 -13.44
C THR A 26 -1.21 -5.42 -13.18
N ILE A 27 -0.26 -5.07 -12.31
CA ILE A 27 0.15 -3.68 -12.05
C ILE A 27 1.33 -3.36 -12.96
N ASN A 28 1.05 -2.59 -14.01
CA ASN A 28 2.06 -2.12 -14.96
C ASN A 28 2.06 -0.58 -15.02
N PRO A 29 2.78 0.10 -14.12
CA PRO A 29 2.94 1.54 -14.17
C PRO A 29 3.66 1.98 -15.46
N ASP A 30 3.23 3.11 -16.04
CA ASP A 30 3.91 3.70 -17.20
C ASP A 30 5.35 4.13 -16.89
N VAL A 31 5.58 4.51 -15.63
CA VAL A 31 6.86 5.04 -15.14
C VAL A 31 7.19 4.37 -13.81
N TRP A 32 8.41 3.85 -13.70
CA TRP A 32 8.95 3.31 -12.46
C TRP A 32 9.85 4.33 -11.79
N PHE A 33 9.83 4.35 -10.46
CA PHE A 33 10.68 5.23 -9.65
C PHE A 33 11.59 4.43 -8.73
N GLU A 34 12.74 5.03 -8.42
CA GLU A 34 13.56 4.67 -7.28
C GLU A 34 12.78 4.83 -5.96
N THR A 35 13.01 3.96 -4.98
CA THR A 35 12.43 4.13 -3.64
C THR A 35 13.08 5.35 -2.98
N CYS A 36 12.37 6.49 -2.95
CA CYS A 36 12.94 7.75 -2.48
C CYS A 36 12.03 8.64 -1.64
N GLU A 37 10.70 8.57 -1.82
CA GLU A 37 9.75 9.42 -1.09
C GLU A 37 8.80 8.56 -0.26
N VAL A 38 8.51 9.01 0.98
CA VAL A 38 7.49 8.43 1.84
C VAL A 38 6.31 9.37 1.91
N TRP A 39 5.12 8.85 1.65
CA TRP A 39 3.88 9.63 1.63
C TRP A 39 2.94 9.18 2.74
N GLU A 40 2.34 10.15 3.43
CA GLU A 40 1.29 9.90 4.40
C GLU A 40 -0.05 9.77 3.66
N VAL A 41 -0.63 8.58 3.72
CA VAL A 41 -1.89 8.24 3.05
C VAL A 41 -2.93 7.88 4.11
N LYS A 42 -4.12 8.44 3.98
CA LYS A 42 -5.28 8.10 4.81
C LYS A 42 -6.23 7.23 4.00
N ALA A 43 -6.82 6.23 4.64
CA ALA A 43 -7.84 5.35 4.07
C ALA A 43 -9.06 5.29 5.00
N ALA A 44 -10.19 4.81 4.48
CA ALA A 44 -11.36 4.53 5.31
C ALA A 44 -11.20 3.20 6.07
N ASP A 45 -10.70 2.18 5.37
CA ASP A 45 -10.56 0.81 5.85
C ASP A 45 -9.49 0.06 5.03
N LEU A 46 -9.02 -1.05 5.58
CA LEU A 46 -8.13 -2.03 4.96
C LEU A 46 -8.96 -3.24 4.53
N THR A 47 -8.64 -3.78 3.35
CA THR A 47 -9.38 -4.88 2.71
C THR A 47 -8.43 -5.95 2.19
N ILE A 48 -8.87 -7.21 2.18
CA ILE A 48 -8.12 -8.29 1.52
C ILE A 48 -8.19 -8.06 0.02
N SER A 49 -7.03 -8.11 -0.65
CA SER A 49 -6.91 -7.87 -2.08
C SER A 49 -6.26 -9.05 -2.80
N PRO A 50 -6.85 -9.54 -3.91
CA PRO A 50 -6.21 -10.54 -4.76
C PRO A 50 -5.07 -9.97 -5.62
N VAL A 51 -4.94 -8.64 -5.70
CA VAL A 51 -3.97 -7.97 -6.56
C VAL A 51 -2.76 -7.47 -5.76
N TYR A 52 -3.00 -6.72 -4.69
CA TYR A 52 -1.90 -6.12 -3.94
C TYR A 52 -1.15 -7.16 -3.11
N ARG A 53 0.16 -6.94 -2.93
CA ARG A 53 1.09 -7.91 -2.34
C ARG A 53 1.57 -7.57 -0.93
N ALA A 54 1.12 -6.46 -0.36
CA ALA A 54 1.43 -6.10 1.02
C ALA A 54 0.82 -7.14 1.97
N ALA A 55 1.60 -7.58 2.96
CA ALA A 55 1.19 -8.55 3.98
C ALA A 55 0.66 -9.92 3.47
N VAL A 56 0.98 -10.31 2.22
CA VAL A 56 0.68 -11.66 1.71
C VAL A 56 1.34 -12.71 2.60
N GLY A 57 0.59 -13.75 2.95
CA GLY A 57 1.05 -14.85 3.81
C GLY A 57 0.95 -14.55 5.31
N ILE A 58 0.61 -13.31 5.71
CA ILE A 58 0.44 -12.94 7.12
C ILE A 58 -1.04 -13.06 7.53
N VAL A 59 -1.94 -12.44 6.76
CA VAL A 59 -3.39 -12.42 7.04
C VAL A 59 -4.16 -13.41 6.17
N ASP A 60 -3.76 -13.55 4.91
CA ASP A 60 -4.28 -14.53 3.97
C ASP A 60 -3.09 -15.21 3.27
N SER A 61 -3.18 -16.51 3.03
CA SER A 61 -2.10 -17.31 2.43
C SER A 61 -1.68 -16.85 1.04
N ASN A 62 -2.61 -16.31 0.24
CA ASN A 62 -2.39 -15.99 -1.18
C ASN A 62 -2.75 -14.55 -1.55
N LYS A 63 -3.55 -13.87 -0.72
CA LYS A 63 -4.00 -12.49 -0.95
C LYS A 63 -3.25 -11.51 -0.03
N GLY A 64 -3.07 -10.28 -0.51
CA GLY A 64 -2.47 -9.20 0.30
C GLY A 64 -3.53 -8.26 0.84
N ILE A 65 -3.08 -7.09 1.31
CA ILE A 65 -3.94 -6.05 1.85
C ILE A 65 -3.90 -4.80 0.95
N SER A 66 -5.06 -4.19 0.76
CA SER A 66 -5.23 -2.90 0.07
C SER A 66 -5.95 -1.90 0.95
N LEU A 67 -5.71 -0.62 0.66
CA LEU A 67 -6.42 0.50 1.24
C LEU A 67 -7.71 0.79 0.46
N ARG A 68 -8.82 1.01 1.17
CA ARG A 68 -10.08 1.50 0.57
C ARG A 68 -10.18 3.02 0.69
N PHE A 69 -10.51 3.65 -0.44
CA PHE A 69 -10.53 5.10 -0.61
C PHE A 69 -9.24 5.82 -0.14
N PRO A 70 -8.05 5.43 -0.64
CA PRO A 70 -6.80 6.07 -0.25
C PRO A 70 -6.75 7.53 -0.70
N ARG A 71 -6.31 8.41 0.20
CA ARG A 71 -6.12 9.84 -0.03
C ARG A 71 -4.74 10.25 0.45
N LEU A 72 -3.95 10.86 -0.45
CA LEU A 72 -2.69 11.49 -0.10
C LEU A 72 -2.96 12.67 0.84
N ILE A 73 -2.35 12.66 2.01
CA ILE A 73 -2.43 13.75 2.99
C ILE A 73 -1.24 14.70 2.81
N ARG A 74 -0.02 14.15 2.84
CA ARG A 74 1.22 14.93 2.70
C ARG A 74 2.41 14.03 2.38
N VAL A 75 3.51 14.65 1.97
CA VAL A 75 4.82 13.98 1.87
C VAL A 75 5.55 14.08 3.21
N ARG A 76 6.33 13.05 3.53
CA ARG A 76 7.13 12.92 4.76
C ARG A 76 8.62 13.02 4.43
N PRO A 77 9.17 14.24 4.28
CA PRO A 77 10.60 14.42 4.05
C PRO A 77 11.45 14.01 5.27
N ASP A 78 10.81 13.84 6.41
CA ASP A 78 11.39 13.37 7.67
C ASP A 78 11.51 11.84 7.78
N LYS A 79 11.14 11.10 6.73
CA LYS A 79 11.19 9.63 6.72
C LYS A 79 11.89 9.09 5.48
N ALA A 80 12.79 8.13 5.71
CA ALA A 80 13.36 7.30 4.67
C ALA A 80 12.40 6.15 4.27
N PRO A 81 12.51 5.58 3.05
CA PRO A 81 11.70 4.44 2.61
C PRO A 81 11.71 3.25 3.57
N GLU A 82 12.82 3.02 4.27
CA GLU A 82 12.98 1.95 5.28
C GLU A 82 12.16 2.21 6.56
N GLU A 83 11.72 3.45 6.79
CA GLU A 83 10.88 3.89 7.91
C GLU A 83 9.39 4.02 7.53
N ALA A 84 9.04 3.60 6.32
CA ALA A 84 7.66 3.48 5.87
C ALA A 84 6.93 2.37 6.64
N SER A 85 5.60 2.37 6.56
CA SER A 85 4.78 1.36 7.23
C SER A 85 5.12 -0.05 6.73
N SER A 86 5.46 -0.95 7.65
CA SER A 86 5.85 -2.32 7.31
C SER A 86 4.63 -3.19 6.95
N SER A 87 4.86 -4.33 6.31
CA SER A 87 3.77 -5.27 5.99
C SER A 87 3.14 -5.86 7.25
N GLU A 88 3.92 -6.06 8.31
CA GLU A 88 3.44 -6.50 9.62
C GLU A 88 2.52 -5.45 10.25
N GLN A 89 2.91 -4.17 10.21
CA GLN A 89 2.06 -3.08 10.72
C GLN A 89 0.74 -2.99 9.94
N VAL A 90 0.76 -3.20 8.62
CA VAL A 90 -0.46 -3.23 7.79
C VAL A 90 -1.36 -4.40 8.21
N ALA A 91 -0.79 -5.58 8.46
CA ALA A 91 -1.54 -6.74 8.97
C ALA A 91 -2.15 -6.47 10.35
N ASP A 92 -1.38 -5.89 11.26
CA ASP A 92 -1.85 -5.53 12.60
C ASP A 92 -3.02 -4.53 12.53
N MET A 93 -2.90 -3.51 11.68
CA MET A 93 -3.98 -2.54 11.46
C MET A 93 -5.25 -3.19 10.91
N TYR A 94 -5.12 -4.13 9.96
CA TYR A 94 -6.26 -4.86 9.41
C TYR A 94 -6.94 -5.75 10.47
N ASN A 95 -6.18 -6.46 11.30
CA ASN A 95 -6.74 -7.29 12.37
C ASN A 95 -7.41 -6.43 13.44
N ALA A 96 -6.82 -5.28 13.79
CA ALA A 96 -7.42 -4.32 14.71
C ALA A 96 -8.74 -3.73 14.17
N GLN A 97 -8.87 -3.56 12.85
CA GLN A 97 -10.12 -3.10 12.23
C GLN A 97 -11.28 -4.08 12.45
N LYS A 98 -11.03 -5.40 12.36
CA LYS A 98 -12.07 -6.42 12.58
C LYS A 98 -12.71 -6.29 13.96
N HIS A 99 -11.93 -5.98 14.99
CA HIS A 99 -12.45 -5.79 16.34
C HIS A 99 -13.38 -4.58 16.48
N ASN A 100 -13.26 -3.58 15.60
CA ASN A 100 -14.15 -2.40 15.60
C ASN A 100 -15.40 -2.59 14.73
N ASN A 101 -15.37 -3.50 13.75
CA ASN A 101 -16.48 -3.76 12.83
C ASN A 101 -17.44 -4.88 13.27
N VAL A 102 -17.20 -5.58 14.40
CA VAL A 102 -18.15 -6.59 14.93
C VAL A 102 -19.53 -5.99 15.26
N ASN A 103 -19.66 -4.66 15.31
CA ASN A 103 -20.96 -4.00 15.43
C ASN A 103 -21.67 -3.73 14.09
N ASN A 104 -21.08 -4.00 12.92
CA ASN A 104 -21.72 -3.84 11.62
C ASN A 104 -21.22 -4.86 10.59
N GLN A 105 -22.03 -5.92 10.46
CA GLN A 105 -22.27 -6.76 9.28
C GLN A 105 -21.30 -7.93 8.99
N ASP A 106 -21.83 -9.11 9.29
CA ASP A 106 -21.82 -10.30 8.44
C ASP A 106 -21.99 -9.93 6.95
N ASP A 107 -21.14 -10.49 6.09
CA ASP A 107 -21.42 -10.94 4.71
C ASP A 107 -20.08 -11.13 4.00
N ASP A 108 -19.70 -12.41 3.86
CA ASP A 108 -18.93 -13.01 2.74
C ASP A 108 -18.33 -14.35 3.23
N GLU A 109 -19.20 -15.27 3.68
CA GLU A 109 -18.95 -16.71 3.58
C GLU A 109 -19.49 -17.15 2.22
N ASP A 110 -18.62 -17.17 1.20
CA ASP A 110 -18.87 -17.95 -0.02
C ASP A 110 -18.19 -19.31 0.15
N ASP A 111 -18.98 -20.32 0.55
CA ASP A 111 -18.80 -21.75 0.25
C ASP A 111 -20.16 -22.37 -0.13
#